data_AF-A0A958G7Y5-F1
#
_entry.id   AF-A0A958G7Y5-F1
#
_cell.length_a   1.000
_cell.length_b   1.000
_cell.length_c   1.000
_cell.angle_alpha   90.00
_cell.angle_beta   90.00
_cell.angle_gamma   90.00
#
_symmetry.space_group_name_H-M   'P 1'
#
loop_
_entity.id
_entity.type
_entity.pdbx_description
1 polymer ?
#
loop_
_entity_poly.entity_id
_entity_poly.type
_entity_poly.pdbx_seq_one_letter_code
_entity_poly.pdbx_strand_id
1 'polypeptide(L)'
;LATEVSQISSPLLVELQKEYARLVNEKVKYESLIAQERTIDPKVYELELKNQSGRIRAVQQRLQEEAQRIANTSMVSDPLQIAQNLIGEVLALETEIKGSSARINALREVVEQYERELSQLPGQGLELARLERQVEVDRNTFILLTEKLEETKIAEAGQKESVRVIDQAIEPENPVSPNKRLNLLLGALIGLGLGIGLTFLMEFFDDSIKNPDVLERMGLPILAIIPEISSKEVQMRPLPLNGNGRGEMSPESDGSESRLVAHLDPKSPISEAYRTLRTNIQFQKLNSKHGTILVTSSTPKEGKSTTIANLAITMAQMGSRTLLVDTDLRRPVVHSIFNLKKDKGITNYLMGKMNLQEIVKPTFVDNLFAV
;
A
#
# COMPACT_ATOMS: atom_id res chain seq x y z
N LEU A 1 101.71 0.73 56.72
CA LEU A 1 101.62 -0.65 57.25
C LEU A 1 101.30 -1.69 56.17
N ALA A 2 100.70 -1.35 55.03
CA ALA A 2 100.54 -2.28 53.89
C ALA A 2 101.77 -2.34 52.94
N THR A 3 102.83 -1.57 53.21
CA THR A 3 104.05 -1.49 52.39
C THR A 3 105.22 -2.34 52.92
N GLU A 4 105.09 -2.99 54.08
CA GLU A 4 106.19 -3.76 54.71
C GLU A 4 106.05 -5.29 54.58
N VAL A 5 104.96 -5.82 54.02
CA VAL A 5 104.76 -7.27 53.88
C VAL A 5 105.25 -7.81 52.52
N SER A 6 105.80 -6.93 51.66
CA SER A 6 106.19 -7.25 50.27
C SER A 6 107.50 -8.05 50.12
N GLN A 7 108.25 -8.31 51.19
CA GLN A 7 109.62 -8.85 51.06
C GLN A 7 109.87 -10.27 51.62
N ILE A 8 108.83 -11.03 51.98
CA ILE A 8 109.04 -12.43 52.43
C ILE A 8 107.99 -13.41 51.85
N SER A 9 107.54 -13.19 50.62
CA SER A 9 106.59 -14.09 49.96
C SER A 9 107.29 -14.95 48.92
N SER A 10 107.39 -16.26 49.19
CA SER A 10 107.79 -17.26 48.19
C SER A 10 107.00 -17.05 46.89
N PRO A 11 107.63 -17.05 45.70
CA PRO A 11 106.93 -16.92 44.42
C PRO A 11 105.78 -17.91 44.27
N LEU A 12 105.94 -19.12 44.83
CA LEU A 12 104.92 -20.17 44.82
C LEU A 12 103.69 -19.81 45.67
N LEU A 13 103.87 -19.13 46.81
CA LEU A 13 102.76 -18.72 47.67
C LEU A 13 101.87 -17.68 46.97
N VAL A 14 102.48 -16.74 46.27
CA VAL A 14 101.77 -15.71 45.49
C VAL A 14 101.03 -16.34 44.31
N GLU A 15 101.63 -17.33 43.65
CA GLU A 15 100.98 -18.06 42.55
C GLU A 15 99.76 -18.85 43.05
N LEU A 16 99.89 -19.57 44.17
CA LEU A 16 98.77 -20.28 44.78
C LEU A 16 97.65 -19.33 45.27
N GLN A 17 97.97 -18.15 45.81
CA GLN A 17 96.97 -17.14 46.17
C GLN A 17 96.21 -16.62 44.95
N LYS A 18 96.90 -16.38 43.82
CA LYS A 18 96.26 -15.99 42.56
C LYS A 18 95.37 -17.10 42.01
N GLU A 19 95.83 -18.35 42.07
CA GLU A 19 95.03 -19.50 41.66
C GLU A 19 93.76 -19.64 42.52
N TYR A 20 93.89 -19.50 43.85
CA TYR A 20 92.76 -19.52 44.78
C TYR A 20 91.75 -18.42 44.47
N ALA A 21 92.19 -17.17 44.30
CA ALA A 21 91.32 -16.05 43.97
C ALA A 21 90.60 -16.23 42.62
N ARG A 22 91.29 -16.79 41.62
CA ARG A 22 90.70 -17.12 40.32
C ARG A 22 89.59 -18.17 40.46
N LEU A 23 89.84 -19.25 41.19
CA LEU A 23 88.85 -20.32 41.40
C LEU A 23 87.63 -19.82 42.18
N VAL A 24 87.81 -18.95 43.19
CA VAL A 24 86.70 -18.34 43.93
C VAL A 24 85.85 -17.44 43.02
N ASN A 25 86.48 -16.63 42.16
CA ASN A 25 85.74 -15.80 41.19
C ASN A 25 84.97 -16.64 40.17
N GLU A 26 85.56 -17.72 39.66
CA GLU A 26 84.84 -18.67 38.78
C GLU A 26 83.65 -19.29 39.51
N LYS A 27 83.80 -19.65 40.79
CA LYS A 27 82.70 -20.16 41.61
C LYS A 27 81.55 -19.16 41.73
N VAL A 28 81.83 -17.90 42.09
CA VAL A 28 80.81 -16.84 42.21
C VAL A 28 80.09 -16.59 40.89
N LYS A 29 80.81 -16.68 39.76
CA LYS A 29 80.21 -16.59 38.42
C LYS A 29 79.16 -17.68 38.22
N TYR A 30 79.46 -18.93 38.57
CA TYR A 30 78.49 -20.03 38.45
C TYR A 30 77.31 -19.88 39.41
N GLU A 31 77.51 -19.43 40.66
CA GLU A 31 76.42 -19.13 41.61
C GLU A 31 75.48 -18.03 41.08
N SER A 32 76.04 -16.98 40.47
CA SER A 32 75.24 -15.90 39.88
C SER A 32 74.39 -16.36 38.68
N LEU A 33 74.90 -17.31 37.88
CA LEU A 33 74.18 -17.85 36.73
C LEU A 33 73.00 -18.73 37.16
N ILE A 34 73.15 -19.49 38.24
CA ILE A 34 72.06 -20.28 38.83
C ILE A 34 71.00 -19.36 39.44
N ALA A 35 71.40 -18.33 40.21
CA ALA A 35 70.47 -17.41 40.86
C ALA A 35 69.63 -16.58 39.88
N GLN A 36 70.08 -16.43 38.64
CA GLN A 36 69.35 -15.73 37.58
C GLN A 36 68.44 -16.66 36.76
N GLU A 37 68.35 -17.96 37.10
CA GLU A 37 67.55 -18.98 36.41
C GLU A 37 67.81 -19.08 34.88
N ARG A 38 68.97 -18.62 34.42
CA ARG A 38 69.30 -18.47 32.99
C ARG A 38 69.97 -19.69 32.34
N THR A 39 69.88 -20.88 32.94
CA THR A 39 70.71 -22.03 32.53
C THR A 39 69.91 -23.25 32.06
N ILE A 40 70.36 -23.83 30.95
CA ILE A 40 69.70 -24.90 30.18
C ILE A 40 69.78 -26.29 30.87
N ASP A 41 70.72 -26.52 31.79
CA ASP A 41 70.79 -27.75 32.60
C ASP A 41 71.39 -27.46 34.00
N PRO A 42 70.56 -27.33 35.06
CA PRO A 42 70.99 -26.95 36.41
C PRO A 42 72.01 -27.92 37.03
N LYS A 43 71.90 -29.22 36.71
CA LYS A 43 72.76 -30.27 37.28
C LYS A 43 74.22 -30.14 36.86
N VAL A 44 74.48 -29.64 35.65
CA VAL A 44 75.85 -29.45 35.13
C VAL A 44 76.56 -28.36 35.93
N TYR A 45 75.87 -27.25 36.22
CA TYR A 45 76.44 -26.13 36.97
C TYR A 45 76.60 -26.45 38.45
N GLU A 46 75.68 -27.21 39.06
CA GLU A 46 75.86 -27.71 40.43
C GLU A 46 77.06 -28.67 40.54
N LEU A 47 77.25 -29.55 39.55
CA LEU A 47 78.40 -30.46 39.51
C LEU A 47 79.72 -29.68 39.36
N GLU A 48 79.74 -28.67 38.50
CA GLU A 48 80.91 -27.80 38.30
C GLU A 48 81.19 -26.99 39.58
N LEU A 49 80.17 -26.47 40.26
CA LEU A 49 80.29 -25.81 41.57
C LEU A 49 80.92 -26.72 42.63
N LYS A 50 80.51 -28.00 42.65
CA LYS A 50 81.09 -29.01 43.54
C LYS A 50 82.55 -29.30 43.19
N ASN A 51 82.87 -29.40 41.90
CA ASN A 51 84.24 -29.61 41.40
C ASN A 51 85.15 -28.43 41.77
N GLN A 52 84.72 -27.20 41.47
CA GLN A 52 85.44 -25.97 41.82
C GLN A 52 85.63 -25.85 43.34
N SER A 53 84.60 -26.17 44.14
CA SER A 53 84.72 -26.20 45.60
C SER A 53 85.73 -27.25 46.11
N GLY A 54 85.90 -28.36 45.38
CA GLY A 54 86.93 -29.36 45.64
C GLY A 54 88.33 -28.85 45.30
N ARG A 55 88.50 -28.20 44.13
CA ARG A 55 89.76 -27.59 43.69
C ARG A 55 90.22 -26.47 44.63
N ILE A 56 89.29 -25.61 45.05
CA ILE A 56 89.54 -24.55 46.03
C ILE A 56 90.08 -25.16 47.34
N ARG A 57 89.46 -26.22 47.85
CA ARG A 57 89.94 -26.93 49.05
C ARG A 57 91.35 -27.50 48.86
N ALA A 58 91.64 -28.09 47.71
CA ALA A 58 92.97 -28.64 47.42
C ALA A 58 94.06 -27.54 47.36
N VAL A 59 93.78 -26.41 46.69
CA VAL A 59 94.70 -25.26 46.64
C VAL A 59 94.89 -24.64 48.01
N GLN A 60 93.81 -24.53 48.80
CA GLN A 60 93.86 -24.03 50.17
C GLN A 60 94.75 -24.90 51.06
N GLN A 61 94.69 -26.22 50.91
CA GLN A 61 95.54 -27.16 51.64
C GLN A 61 97.03 -27.01 51.27
N ARG A 62 97.34 -26.85 49.98
CA ARG A 62 98.72 -26.56 49.51
C ARG A 62 99.24 -25.21 49.98
N LEU A 63 98.38 -24.19 50.01
CA LEU A 63 98.71 -22.87 50.60
C LEU A 63 99.10 -23.00 52.06
N GLN A 64 98.40 -23.85 52.80
CA GLN A 64 98.65 -24.09 54.22
C GLN A 64 99.97 -24.83 54.44
N GLU A 65 100.25 -25.86 53.62
CA GLU A 65 101.52 -26.61 53.65
C GLU A 65 102.72 -25.73 53.27
N GLU A 66 102.61 -24.92 52.21
CA GLU A 66 103.68 -24.02 51.77
C GLU A 66 103.91 -22.87 52.77
N ALA A 67 102.83 -22.34 53.37
CA ALA A 67 102.94 -21.38 54.46
C ALA A 67 103.66 -21.98 55.70
N GLN A 68 103.39 -23.25 56.04
CA GLN A 68 104.11 -23.95 57.10
C GLN A 68 105.57 -24.25 56.75
N ARG A 69 105.88 -24.55 55.48
CA ARG A 69 107.27 -24.71 55.00
C ARG A 69 108.08 -23.42 55.10
N ILE A 70 107.50 -22.30 54.69
CA ILE A 70 108.11 -20.97 54.79
C ILE A 70 108.31 -20.59 56.26
N ALA A 71 107.33 -20.87 57.11
CA ALA A 71 107.42 -20.64 58.56
C ALA A 71 108.55 -21.45 59.25
N ASN A 72 108.88 -22.64 58.76
CA ASN A 72 109.98 -23.44 59.31
C ASN A 72 111.37 -23.08 58.75
N THR A 73 111.44 -22.40 57.60
CA THR A 73 112.71 -22.13 56.89
C THR A 73 113.20 -20.70 57.05
N SER A 74 112.30 -19.76 57.34
CA SER A 74 112.64 -18.39 57.67
C SER A 74 111.97 -18.07 58.99
N MET A 75 112.75 -17.67 60.00
CA MET A 75 112.24 -17.11 61.25
C MET A 75 111.44 -15.83 60.95
N VAL A 76 110.20 -16.01 60.51
CA VAL A 76 109.17 -14.99 60.48
C VAL A 76 108.34 -15.24 61.72
N SER A 77 108.32 -14.21 62.56
CA SER A 77 107.55 -14.17 63.79
C SER A 77 106.08 -14.50 63.52
N ASP A 78 105.67 -15.65 64.06
CA ASP A 78 104.30 -16.06 64.37
C ASP A 78 103.29 -16.25 63.20
N PRO A 79 103.38 -17.35 62.43
CA PRO A 79 102.40 -17.71 61.40
C PRO A 79 100.95 -17.87 61.94
N LEU A 80 100.78 -18.11 63.24
CA LEU A 80 99.45 -18.18 63.86
C LEU A 80 98.77 -16.81 63.93
N GLN A 81 99.53 -15.74 64.16
CA GLN A 81 99.02 -14.37 64.23
C GLN A 81 98.51 -13.89 62.87
N ILE A 82 99.23 -14.22 61.79
CA ILE A 82 98.84 -13.88 60.42
C ILE A 82 97.56 -14.62 60.02
N ALA A 83 97.45 -15.91 60.33
CA ALA A 83 96.25 -16.70 60.06
C ALA A 83 95.02 -16.18 60.84
N GLN A 84 95.20 -15.81 62.12
CA GLN A 84 94.13 -15.21 62.92
C GLN A 84 93.68 -13.85 62.36
N ASN A 85 94.61 -12.99 61.94
CA ASN A 85 94.28 -11.71 61.31
C ASN A 85 93.52 -11.90 59.98
N LEU A 86 93.96 -12.84 59.13
CA LEU A 86 93.30 -13.14 57.86
C LEU A 86 91.88 -13.70 58.06
N ILE A 87 91.69 -14.59 59.04
CA ILE A 87 90.36 -15.13 59.39
C ILE A 87 89.45 -14.01 59.89
N GLY A 88 89.98 -13.08 60.71
CA GLY A 88 89.26 -11.90 61.14
C GLY A 88 88.85 -10.98 59.97
N GLU A 89 89.76 -10.79 59.00
CA GLU A 89 89.51 -9.97 57.81
C GLU A 89 88.49 -10.60 56.86
N VAL A 90 88.54 -11.92 56.66
CA VAL A 90 87.55 -12.67 55.87
C VAL A 90 86.18 -12.64 56.53
N LEU A 91 86.09 -12.83 57.85
CA LEU A 91 84.84 -12.71 58.60
C LEU A 91 84.27 -11.29 58.52
N ALA A 92 85.11 -10.27 58.66
CA ALA A 92 84.70 -8.87 58.52
C ALA A 92 84.12 -8.60 57.12
N LEU A 93 84.81 -9.03 56.05
CA LEU A 93 84.34 -8.90 54.67
C LEU A 93 83.05 -9.70 54.42
N GLU A 94 82.89 -10.89 54.99
CA GLU A 94 81.65 -11.67 54.85
C GLU A 94 80.47 -10.99 55.56
N THR A 95 80.70 -10.40 56.74
CA THR A 95 79.68 -9.58 57.41
C THR A 95 79.34 -8.32 56.63
N GLU A 96 80.32 -7.69 55.98
CA GLU A 96 80.11 -6.52 55.12
C GLU A 96 79.32 -6.87 53.85
N ILE A 97 79.62 -8.01 53.23
CA ILE A 97 78.88 -8.53 52.07
C ILE A 97 77.44 -8.84 52.47
N LYS A 98 77.20 -9.52 53.60
CA LYS A 98 75.85 -9.81 54.10
C LYS A 98 75.08 -8.53 54.45
N GLY A 99 75.73 -7.57 55.10
CA GLY A 99 75.15 -6.25 55.40
C GLY A 99 74.79 -5.47 54.14
N SER A 100 75.67 -5.46 53.15
CA SER A 100 75.45 -4.80 51.85
C SER A 100 74.35 -5.49 51.05
N SER A 101 74.29 -6.82 51.06
CA SER A 101 73.23 -7.58 50.41
C SER A 101 71.86 -7.32 51.05
N ALA A 102 71.78 -7.30 52.38
CA ALA A 102 70.56 -6.91 53.09
C ALA A 102 70.14 -5.47 52.74
N ARG A 103 71.10 -4.54 52.64
CA ARG A 103 70.84 -3.16 52.22
C ARG A 103 70.32 -3.08 50.78
N ILE A 104 70.86 -3.86 49.85
CA ILE A 104 70.38 -3.93 48.47
C ILE A 104 68.94 -4.45 48.43
N ASN A 105 68.60 -5.47 49.20
CA ASN A 105 67.24 -6.02 49.25
C ASN A 105 66.25 -5.00 49.82
N ALA A 106 66.60 -4.32 50.92
CA ALA A 106 65.77 -3.25 51.48
C ALA A 106 65.56 -2.10 50.50
N LEU A 107 66.62 -1.71 49.77
CA LEU A 107 66.50 -0.68 48.73
C LEU A 107 65.64 -1.14 47.55
N ARG A 108 65.70 -2.42 47.17
CA ARG A 108 64.80 -2.97 46.13
C ARG A 108 63.34 -2.92 46.54
N GLU A 109 63.02 -3.29 47.78
CA GLU A 109 61.64 -3.19 48.29
C GLU A 109 61.12 -1.75 48.24
N VAL A 110 61.99 -0.78 48.60
CA VAL A 110 61.65 0.65 48.52
C VAL A 110 61.43 1.10 47.07
N VAL A 111 62.27 0.67 46.13
CA VAL A 111 62.10 0.98 44.70
C VAL A 111 60.80 0.39 44.17
N GLU A 112 60.50 -0.87 44.47
CA GLU A 112 59.23 -1.50 44.07
C GLU A 112 58.01 -0.78 44.67
N GLN A 113 58.12 -0.29 45.91
CA GLN A 113 57.07 0.51 46.52
C GLN A 113 56.86 1.83 45.77
N TYR A 114 57.93 2.55 45.44
CA TYR A 114 57.84 3.79 44.67
C TYR A 114 57.33 3.54 43.24
N GLU A 115 57.74 2.45 42.59
CA GLU A 115 57.22 2.08 41.27
C GLU A 115 55.71 1.79 41.31
N ARG A 116 55.22 1.11 42.35
CA ARG A 116 53.77 0.92 42.57
C ARG A 116 53.05 2.25 42.74
N GLU A 117 53.60 3.18 43.50
CA GLU A 117 53.00 4.50 43.72
C GLU A 117 53.01 5.36 42.44
N LEU A 118 54.13 5.36 41.71
CA LEU A 118 54.28 6.00 40.40
C LEU A 118 53.30 5.43 39.36
N SER A 119 53.01 4.13 39.42
CA SER A 119 52.05 3.49 38.50
C SER A 119 50.60 3.95 38.71
N GLN A 120 50.26 4.49 39.89
CA GLN A 120 48.91 5.00 40.20
C GLN A 120 48.73 6.48 39.82
N LEU A 121 49.81 7.26 39.71
CA LEU A 121 49.76 8.69 39.36
C LEU A 121 49.09 8.99 38.00
N PRO A 122 49.31 8.21 36.91
CA PRO A 122 48.61 8.43 35.65
C PRO A 122 47.09 8.33 35.77
N GLY A 123 46.59 7.40 36.60
CA GLY A 123 45.16 7.24 36.86
C GLY A 123 44.57 8.46 37.58
N GLN A 124 45.26 8.95 38.62
CA GLN A 124 44.85 10.15 39.35
C GLN A 124 44.88 11.42 38.48
N GLY A 125 45.89 11.56 37.60
CA GLY A 125 45.96 12.67 36.65
C GLY A 125 44.83 12.65 35.63
N LEU A 126 44.46 11.46 35.13
CA LEU A 126 43.32 11.30 34.23
C LEU A 126 41.99 11.59 34.92
N GLU A 127 41.84 11.17 36.17
CA GLU A 127 40.66 11.45 36.99
C GLU A 127 40.52 12.94 37.28
N LEU A 128 41.61 13.61 37.65
CA LEU A 128 41.65 15.07 37.82
C LEU A 128 41.23 15.78 36.53
N ALA A 129 41.82 15.42 35.39
CA ALA A 129 41.47 16.02 34.10
C ALA A 129 39.99 15.77 33.71
N ARG A 130 39.42 14.62 34.10
CA ARG A 130 37.99 14.33 33.91
C ARG A 130 37.12 15.22 34.79
N LEU A 131 37.47 15.37 36.08
CA LEU A 131 36.74 16.22 37.02
C LEU A 131 36.83 17.70 36.64
N GLU A 132 38.00 18.19 36.23
CA GLU A 132 38.19 19.54 35.73
C GLU A 132 37.30 19.84 34.51
N ARG A 133 37.25 18.90 33.56
CA ARG A 133 36.35 19.02 32.40
C ARG A 133 34.88 19.05 32.82
N GLN A 134 34.49 18.24 33.81
CA GLN A 134 33.11 18.24 34.30
C GLN A 134 32.74 19.58 34.94
N VAL A 135 33.64 20.15 35.78
CA VAL A 135 33.46 21.47 36.38
C VAL A 135 33.31 22.55 35.31
N GLU A 136 34.09 22.48 34.22
CA GLU A 136 33.99 23.42 33.11
C GLU A 136 32.63 23.32 32.38
N VAL A 137 32.17 22.10 32.08
CA VAL A 137 30.86 21.85 31.45
C VAL A 137 29.72 22.35 32.32
N ASP A 138 29.75 22.06 33.62
CA ASP A 138 28.71 22.47 34.57
C ASP A 138 28.68 24.00 34.72
N ARG A 139 29.86 24.65 34.78
CA ARG A 139 29.96 26.11 34.79
C ARG A 139 29.35 26.75 33.55
N ASN A 140 29.68 26.23 32.37
CA ASN A 140 29.14 26.76 31.11
C ASN A 140 27.62 26.57 31.02
N THR A 141 27.11 25.42 31.48
CA THR A 141 25.67 25.14 31.54
C THR A 141 24.95 26.09 32.49
N PHE A 142 25.54 26.36 33.66
CA PHE A 142 24.98 27.30 34.63
C PHE A 142 24.90 28.72 34.06
N ILE A 143 25.94 29.19 33.38
CA ILE A 143 25.95 30.51 32.72
C ILE A 143 24.84 30.59 31.67
N LEU A 144 24.73 29.59 30.78
CA LEU A 144 23.71 29.55 29.74
C LEU A 144 22.28 29.56 30.32
N LEU A 145 22.02 28.75 31.36
CA LEU A 145 20.72 28.70 32.01
C LEU A 145 20.37 30.03 32.68
N THR A 146 21.36 30.69 33.29
CA THR A 146 21.17 32.01 33.91
C THR A 146 20.85 33.07 32.87
N GLU A 147 21.56 33.08 31.74
CA GLU A 147 21.30 34.00 30.62
C GLU A 147 19.88 33.79 30.07
N LYS A 148 19.48 32.53 29.83
CA LYS A 148 18.12 32.22 29.37
C LYS A 148 17.04 32.61 30.38
N LEU A 149 17.31 32.46 31.67
CA LEU A 149 16.37 32.87 32.73
C LEU A 149 16.18 34.40 32.74
N GLU A 150 17.24 35.17 32.57
CA GLU A 150 17.12 36.63 32.52
C GLU A 150 16.45 37.09 31.21
N GLU A 151 16.73 36.43 30.08
CA GLU A 151 16.02 36.68 28.81
C GLU A 151 14.51 36.44 28.95
N THR A 152 14.10 35.32 29.58
CA THR A 152 12.67 35.03 29.78
C THR A 152 12.03 36.01 30.76
N LYS A 153 12.71 36.40 31.84
CA LYS A 153 12.22 37.46 32.75
C LYS A 153 12.05 38.80 32.04
N ILE A 154 12.98 39.17 31.15
CA ILE A 154 12.86 40.39 30.34
C ILE A 154 11.70 40.26 29.36
N ALA A 155 11.53 39.12 28.70
CA ALA A 155 10.41 38.87 27.80
C ALA A 155 9.06 38.93 28.53
N GLU A 156 8.98 38.38 29.75
CA GLU A 156 7.81 38.42 30.63
C GLU A 156 7.53 39.86 31.10
N ALA A 157 8.54 40.59 31.58
CA ALA A 157 8.40 41.99 31.99
C ALA A 157 8.13 42.95 30.81
N GLY A 158 8.60 42.59 29.61
CA GLY A 158 8.35 43.28 28.35
C GLY A 158 6.92 43.08 27.83
N GLN A 159 6.20 42.05 28.31
CA GLN A 159 4.76 41.91 28.12
C GLN A 159 3.95 42.79 29.09
N LYS A 160 4.33 44.06 29.25
CA LYS A 160 3.34 45.07 29.64
C LYS A 160 2.50 45.40 28.41
N GLU A 161 1.29 44.85 28.37
CA GLU A 161 0.24 45.19 27.42
C GLU A 161 0.08 46.71 27.30
N SER A 162 0.68 47.29 26.25
CA SER A 162 0.12 48.46 25.59
C SER A 162 -0.60 47.97 24.35
N VAL A 163 -1.79 47.40 24.54
CA VAL A 163 -2.70 47.11 23.44
C VAL A 163 -3.20 48.45 22.91
N ARG A 164 -2.60 48.91 21.81
CA ARG A 164 -3.14 49.98 20.99
C ARG A 164 -3.83 49.31 19.81
N VAL A 165 -5.15 49.40 19.76
CA VAL A 165 -5.91 48.99 18.57
C VAL A 165 -5.46 49.88 17.42
N ILE A 166 -4.70 49.31 16.47
CA ILE A 166 -4.21 50.02 15.28
C ILE A 166 -5.34 50.13 14.26
N ASP A 167 -6.14 49.06 14.12
CA ASP A 167 -7.26 49.00 13.18
C ASP A 167 -8.37 48.07 13.71
N GLN A 168 -9.63 48.47 13.52
CA GLN A 168 -10.78 47.64 13.89
C GLN A 168 -11.20 46.80 12.68
N ALA A 169 -11.62 45.56 12.92
CA ALA A 169 -12.09 44.71 11.84
C ALA A 169 -13.33 45.32 11.16
N ILE A 170 -13.26 45.53 9.86
CA ILE A 170 -14.39 46.00 9.05
C ILE A 170 -15.31 44.81 8.81
N GLU A 171 -16.59 44.96 9.16
CA GLU A 171 -17.60 43.97 8.83
C GLU A 171 -17.76 43.87 7.31
N PRO A 172 -17.70 42.66 6.73
CA PRO A 172 -17.84 42.50 5.30
C PRO A 172 -19.28 42.83 4.88
N GLU A 173 -19.43 43.81 3.98
CA GLU A 173 -20.75 44.21 3.44
C GLU A 173 -21.46 43.07 2.69
N ASN A 174 -20.69 42.10 2.19
CA ASN A 174 -21.20 40.95 1.46
C ASN A 174 -20.68 39.64 2.06
N PRO A 175 -21.49 38.56 2.02
CA PRO A 175 -21.06 37.25 2.48
C PRO A 175 -19.80 36.79 1.71
N VAL A 176 -18.74 36.46 2.44
CA VAL A 176 -17.51 35.89 1.87
C VAL A 176 -17.78 34.49 1.30
N SER A 177 -18.68 33.74 1.93
CA SER A 177 -19.14 32.43 1.45
C SER A 177 -20.57 32.15 1.93
N PRO A 178 -21.35 31.35 1.18
CA PRO A 178 -21.10 30.84 -0.18
C PRO A 178 -21.50 31.82 -1.29
N ASN A 179 -20.87 31.69 -2.47
CA ASN A 179 -21.23 32.43 -3.68
C ASN A 179 -22.56 31.95 -4.27
N LYS A 180 -23.68 32.42 -3.72
CA LYS A 180 -25.05 31.98 -4.07
C LYS A 180 -25.33 32.02 -5.58
N ARG A 181 -24.88 33.07 -6.29
CA ARG A 181 -25.06 33.21 -7.74
C ARG A 181 -24.33 32.13 -8.54
N LEU A 182 -23.08 31.83 -8.16
CA LEU A 182 -22.28 30.80 -8.81
C LEU A 182 -22.90 29.41 -8.57
N ASN A 183 -23.30 29.11 -7.33
CA ASN A 183 -23.92 27.84 -6.99
C ASN A 183 -25.24 27.63 -7.74
N LEU A 184 -26.05 28.69 -7.87
CA LEU A 184 -27.30 28.66 -8.61
C LEU A 184 -27.05 28.42 -10.11
N LEU A 185 -26.07 29.10 -10.70
CA LEU A 185 -25.70 28.92 -12.10
C LEU A 185 -25.19 27.50 -12.37
N LEU A 186 -24.32 26.99 -11.49
CA LEU A 186 -23.78 25.64 -11.59
C LEU A 186 -24.90 24.59 -11.44
N GLY A 187 -25.80 24.78 -10.48
CA GLY A 187 -26.98 23.92 -10.29
C GLY A 187 -27.89 23.92 -11.51
N ALA A 188 -28.14 25.08 -12.11
CA ALA A 188 -28.93 25.20 -13.33
C ALA A 188 -28.29 24.48 -14.53
N LEU A 189 -26.97 24.62 -14.72
CA LEU A 189 -26.24 23.93 -15.77
C LEU A 189 -26.27 22.40 -15.58
N ILE A 190 -26.01 21.93 -14.36
CA ILE A 190 -26.05 20.49 -14.05
C ILE A 190 -27.47 19.95 -14.22
N GLY A 191 -28.48 20.65 -13.73
CA GLY A 191 -29.88 20.24 -13.86
C GLY A 191 -30.33 20.16 -15.32
N LEU A 192 -29.94 21.12 -16.15
CA LEU A 192 -30.24 21.11 -17.59
C LEU A 192 -29.51 19.96 -18.29
N GLY A 193 -28.23 19.73 -17.97
CA GLY A 193 -27.47 18.60 -18.50
C GLY A 193 -28.08 17.25 -18.13
N LEU A 194 -28.47 17.07 -16.87
CA LEU A 194 -29.15 15.86 -16.40
C LEU A 194 -30.53 15.69 -17.05
N GLY A 195 -31.30 16.77 -17.22
CA GLY A 195 -32.59 16.72 -17.89
C GLY A 195 -32.49 16.28 -19.35
N ILE A 196 -31.54 16.85 -20.10
CA ILE A 196 -31.27 16.43 -21.48
C ILE A 196 -30.80 14.97 -21.51
N GLY A 197 -29.87 14.61 -20.63
CA GLY A 197 -29.37 13.24 -20.52
C GLY A 197 -30.47 12.22 -20.22
N LEU A 198 -31.41 12.56 -19.32
CA LEU A 198 -32.54 11.71 -18.96
C LEU A 198 -33.49 11.50 -20.14
N THR A 199 -33.75 12.52 -20.95
CA THR A 199 -34.56 12.40 -22.17
C THR A 199 -33.94 11.39 -23.15
N PHE A 200 -32.63 11.49 -23.40
CA PHE A 200 -31.95 10.52 -24.27
C PHE A 200 -31.94 9.11 -23.68
N LEU A 201 -31.78 8.98 -22.36
CA LEU A 201 -31.80 7.68 -21.69
C LEU A 201 -33.19 7.04 -21.77
N MET A 202 -34.26 7.80 -21.59
CA MET A 202 -35.62 7.33 -21.82
C MET A 202 -35.86 6.89 -23.27
N GLU A 203 -35.36 7.66 -24.24
CA GLU A 203 -35.46 7.30 -25.67
C GLU A 203 -34.67 6.02 -25.99
N PHE A 204 -33.51 5.82 -25.36
CA PHE A 204 -32.70 4.61 -25.57
C PHE A 204 -33.38 3.33 -25.07
N PHE A 205 -34.21 3.43 -24.02
CA PHE A 205 -35.01 2.31 -23.49
C PHE A 205 -36.37 2.15 -24.18
N ASP A 206 -36.69 2.98 -25.17
CA ASP A 206 -37.95 2.89 -25.91
C ASP A 206 -37.80 1.97 -27.14
N ASP A 207 -38.27 0.73 -27.03
CA ASP A 207 -38.27 -0.26 -28.11
C ASP A 207 -39.42 -0.05 -29.15
N SER A 208 -40.13 1.09 -29.09
CA SER A 208 -41.25 1.36 -29.99
C SER A 208 -40.80 1.62 -31.43
N ILE A 209 -41.53 1.05 -32.40
CA ILE A 209 -41.30 1.29 -33.83
C ILE A 209 -41.91 2.65 -34.23
N LYS A 210 -41.07 3.69 -34.34
CA LYS A 210 -41.49 5.05 -34.72
C LYS A 210 -41.31 5.35 -36.22
N ASN A 211 -40.35 4.70 -36.87
CA ASN A 211 -40.00 4.96 -38.27
C ASN A 211 -40.28 3.74 -39.15
N PRO A 212 -40.91 3.93 -40.33
CA PRO A 212 -41.20 2.85 -41.26
C PRO A 212 -39.92 2.15 -41.76
N ASP A 213 -38.82 2.90 -41.92
CA ASP A 213 -37.52 2.39 -42.38
C ASP A 213 -37.00 1.18 -41.57
N VAL A 214 -37.39 1.08 -40.30
CA VAL A 214 -37.04 -0.06 -39.43
C VAL A 214 -37.61 -1.36 -39.99
N LEU A 215 -38.85 -1.34 -40.48
CA LEU A 215 -39.52 -2.51 -41.07
C LEU A 215 -38.92 -2.89 -42.43
N GLU A 216 -38.50 -1.90 -43.22
CA GLU A 216 -37.83 -2.15 -44.51
C GLU A 216 -36.48 -2.84 -44.31
N ARG A 217 -35.70 -2.45 -43.29
CA ARG A 217 -34.45 -3.12 -42.91
C ARG A 217 -34.65 -4.56 -42.46
N MET A 218 -35.83 -4.88 -41.92
CA MET A 218 -36.22 -6.24 -41.57
C MET A 218 -36.72 -7.06 -42.78
N GLY A 219 -36.77 -6.47 -43.97
CA GLY A 219 -37.24 -7.14 -45.20
C GLY A 219 -38.76 -7.28 -45.29
N LEU A 220 -39.52 -6.53 -44.48
CA LEU A 220 -40.98 -6.56 -44.51
C LEU A 220 -41.51 -5.44 -45.44
N PRO A 221 -42.38 -5.75 -46.42
CA PRO A 221 -42.94 -4.74 -47.30
C PRO A 221 -43.99 -3.90 -46.56
N ILE A 222 -43.86 -2.58 -46.65
CA ILE A 222 -44.83 -1.65 -46.09
C ILE A 222 -45.96 -1.45 -47.10
N LEU A 223 -47.18 -1.88 -46.72
CA LEU A 223 -48.34 -1.79 -47.62
C LEU A 223 -49.01 -0.42 -47.59
N ALA A 224 -49.07 0.26 -46.44
CA ALA A 224 -49.57 1.62 -46.30
C ALA A 224 -49.22 2.18 -44.92
N ILE A 225 -49.25 3.52 -44.80
CA ILE A 225 -49.18 4.25 -43.53
C ILE A 225 -50.54 4.88 -43.30
N ILE A 226 -51.22 4.50 -42.21
CA ILE A 226 -52.54 5.02 -41.85
C ILE A 226 -52.35 6.05 -40.73
N PRO A 227 -52.69 7.33 -40.96
CA PRO A 227 -52.62 8.35 -39.92
C PRO A 227 -53.58 8.06 -38.75
N GLU A 228 -53.27 8.62 -37.59
CA GLU A 228 -54.16 8.52 -36.42
C GLU A 228 -55.51 9.18 -36.71
N ILE A 229 -56.60 8.46 -36.42
CA ILE A 229 -57.96 8.96 -36.61
C ILE A 229 -58.32 9.80 -35.38
N SER A 230 -58.22 11.12 -35.50
CA SER A 230 -58.62 12.04 -34.44
C SER A 230 -60.15 12.08 -34.31
N SER A 231 -60.65 11.88 -33.09
CA SER A 231 -62.08 11.98 -32.76
C SER A 231 -62.69 13.36 -33.02
N LYS A 232 -61.86 14.40 -33.22
CA LYS A 232 -62.31 15.75 -33.58
C LYS A 232 -62.62 15.92 -35.07
N GLU A 233 -62.04 15.11 -35.94
CA GLU A 233 -62.19 15.26 -37.40
C GLU A 233 -63.44 14.54 -37.94
N VAL A 234 -63.88 13.47 -37.27
CA VAL A 234 -65.03 12.69 -37.71
C VAL A 234 -66.30 13.31 -37.13
N GLN A 235 -66.97 14.16 -37.91
CA GLN A 235 -68.33 14.61 -37.60
C GLN A 235 -69.22 13.38 -37.33
N MET A 236 -69.74 13.25 -36.11
CA MET A 236 -70.66 12.17 -35.74
C MET A 236 -71.94 12.29 -36.56
N ARG A 237 -72.00 11.56 -37.67
CA ARG A 237 -73.21 11.38 -38.47
C ARG A 237 -73.79 10.01 -38.14
N PRO A 238 -75.06 9.92 -37.73
CA PRO A 238 -75.67 8.63 -37.38
C PRO A 238 -75.70 7.70 -38.59
N LEU A 239 -75.27 6.45 -38.40
CA LEU A 239 -75.28 5.41 -39.43
C LEU A 239 -76.63 4.66 -39.47
N PRO A 240 -77.18 4.34 -40.65
CA PRO A 240 -78.44 3.61 -40.77
C PRO A 240 -78.27 2.12 -40.41
N LEU A 241 -79.25 1.53 -39.71
CA LEU A 241 -79.21 0.11 -39.27
C LEU A 241 -79.31 -0.91 -40.40
N ASN A 242 -79.90 -0.52 -41.52
CA ASN A 242 -80.10 -1.35 -42.71
C ASN A 242 -80.23 -0.35 -43.87
N GLY A 243 -79.75 -0.69 -45.08
CA GLY A 243 -79.68 0.16 -46.30
C GLY A 243 -80.99 0.76 -46.83
N ASN A 244 -81.93 1.10 -45.96
CA ASN A 244 -83.29 1.56 -46.20
C ASN A 244 -83.50 3.00 -45.70
N GLY A 245 -82.45 3.69 -45.25
CA GLY A 245 -82.49 5.11 -44.86
C GLY A 245 -83.31 5.45 -43.61
N ARG A 246 -83.74 4.45 -42.82
CA ARG A 246 -84.46 4.64 -41.55
C ARG A 246 -83.88 3.69 -40.50
N GLY A 247 -83.02 4.20 -39.62
CA GLY A 247 -82.44 3.43 -38.52
C GLY A 247 -82.47 4.22 -37.21
N GLU A 248 -83.05 3.63 -36.17
CA GLU A 248 -83.02 4.12 -34.79
C GLU A 248 -81.68 3.77 -34.14
N MET A 249 -80.98 4.74 -33.56
CA MET A 249 -79.68 4.53 -32.90
C MET A 249 -79.76 3.38 -31.88
N SER A 250 -78.93 2.34 -32.04
CA SER A 250 -78.84 1.28 -31.03
C SER A 250 -78.28 1.88 -29.73
N PRO A 251 -78.88 1.65 -28.56
CA PRO A 251 -78.42 2.24 -27.29
C PRO A 251 -77.03 1.76 -26.82
N GLU A 252 -76.40 0.84 -27.55
CA GLU A 252 -75.06 0.29 -27.30
C GLU A 252 -73.97 0.86 -28.23
N SER A 253 -74.25 1.94 -28.97
CA SER A 253 -73.29 2.57 -29.89
C SER A 253 -72.18 3.32 -29.14
N ASP A 254 -71.24 2.55 -28.58
CA ASP A 254 -70.07 3.02 -27.85
C ASP A 254 -69.03 3.60 -28.84
N GLY A 255 -69.31 4.80 -29.39
CA GLY A 255 -68.39 5.66 -30.16
C GLY A 255 -67.65 5.03 -31.35
N SER A 256 -67.94 3.78 -31.68
CA SER A 256 -67.18 2.93 -32.59
C SER A 256 -67.48 3.21 -34.05
N GLU A 257 -68.55 3.98 -34.30
CA GLU A 257 -68.96 4.50 -35.62
C GLU A 257 -67.94 5.51 -36.17
N SER A 258 -67.26 6.24 -35.28
CA SER A 258 -66.19 7.19 -35.66
C SER A 258 -64.98 6.54 -36.34
N ARG A 259 -64.92 5.20 -36.37
CA ARG A 259 -63.82 4.42 -36.95
C ARG A 259 -63.99 4.16 -38.44
N LEU A 260 -65.13 4.48 -39.06
CA LEU A 260 -65.43 4.22 -40.49
C LEU A 260 -65.16 5.42 -41.42
N VAL A 261 -63.93 5.94 -41.37
CA VAL A 261 -63.54 7.15 -42.10
C VAL A 261 -63.68 7.01 -43.63
N ALA A 262 -63.42 5.83 -44.18
CA ALA A 262 -63.54 5.54 -45.62
C ALA A 262 -64.97 5.75 -46.17
N HIS A 263 -65.98 5.67 -45.32
CA HIS A 263 -67.37 5.94 -45.68
C HIS A 263 -67.83 7.34 -45.25
N LEU A 264 -67.49 7.76 -44.02
CA LEU A 264 -67.98 9.01 -43.44
C LEU A 264 -67.30 10.26 -44.03
N ASP A 265 -66.01 10.19 -44.29
CA ASP A 265 -65.25 11.24 -44.98
C ASP A 265 -64.38 10.65 -46.10
N PRO A 266 -64.99 10.33 -47.26
CA PRO A 266 -64.28 9.71 -48.38
C PRO A 266 -63.21 10.60 -49.01
N LYS A 267 -63.15 11.90 -48.70
CA LYS A 267 -62.15 12.83 -49.24
C LYS A 267 -61.00 13.12 -48.27
N SER A 268 -61.04 12.55 -47.07
CA SER A 268 -59.96 12.72 -46.08
C SER A 268 -58.64 12.07 -46.52
N PRO A 269 -57.50 12.58 -46.02
CA PRO A 269 -56.20 11.93 -46.18
C PRO A 269 -56.17 10.48 -45.66
N ILE A 270 -56.92 10.20 -44.60
CA ILE A 270 -57.05 8.85 -44.03
C ILE A 270 -57.75 7.91 -45.01
N SER A 271 -58.83 8.37 -45.66
CA SER A 271 -59.51 7.60 -46.71
C SER A 271 -58.61 7.32 -47.92
N GLU A 272 -57.77 8.29 -48.31
CA GLU A 272 -56.76 8.06 -49.35
C GLU A 272 -55.72 7.01 -48.93
N ALA A 273 -55.26 7.04 -47.67
CA ALA A 273 -54.35 6.02 -47.16
C ALA A 273 -54.93 4.60 -47.26
N TYR A 274 -56.23 4.43 -46.98
CA TYR A 274 -56.92 3.15 -47.18
C TYR A 274 -57.09 2.77 -48.66
N ARG A 275 -57.27 3.73 -49.57
CA ARG A 275 -57.27 3.47 -51.02
C ARG A 275 -55.88 3.03 -51.50
N THR A 276 -54.82 3.63 -50.99
CA THR A 276 -53.44 3.18 -51.25
C THR A 276 -53.21 1.76 -50.75
N LEU A 277 -53.63 1.46 -49.51
CA LEU A 277 -53.56 0.11 -48.95
C LEU A 277 -54.27 -0.92 -49.85
N ARG A 278 -55.50 -0.61 -50.27
CA ARG A 278 -56.29 -1.44 -51.18
C ARG A 278 -55.54 -1.71 -52.48
N THR A 279 -55.05 -0.66 -53.13
CA THR A 279 -54.32 -0.74 -54.40
C THR A 279 -53.05 -1.59 -54.26
N ASN A 280 -52.27 -1.38 -53.20
CA ASN A 280 -51.05 -2.15 -52.94
C ASN A 280 -51.34 -3.64 -52.69
N ILE A 281 -52.41 -3.95 -51.96
CA ILE A 281 -52.87 -5.34 -51.76
C ILE A 281 -53.30 -5.98 -53.10
N GLN A 282 -54.01 -5.24 -53.96
CA GLN A 282 -54.40 -5.74 -55.28
C GLN A 282 -53.20 -6.02 -56.18
N PHE A 283 -52.17 -5.15 -56.14
CA PHE A 283 -50.93 -5.39 -56.85
C PHE A 283 -50.19 -6.63 -56.37
N GLN A 284 -50.13 -6.89 -55.05
CA GLN A 284 -49.55 -8.14 -54.55
C GLN A 284 -50.37 -9.37 -54.95
N LYS A 285 -51.70 -9.24 -55.01
CA LYS A 285 -52.60 -10.32 -55.41
C LYS A 285 -52.50 -10.73 -56.87
N LEU A 286 -51.91 -9.93 -57.77
CA LEU A 286 -51.68 -10.31 -59.17
C LEU A 286 -50.92 -11.65 -59.30
N ASN A 287 -50.19 -12.05 -58.27
CA ASN A 287 -49.43 -13.29 -58.22
C ASN A 287 -50.11 -14.45 -57.44
N SER A 288 -51.32 -14.27 -56.90
CA SER A 288 -51.98 -15.26 -56.04
C SER A 288 -53.40 -15.60 -56.50
N LYS A 289 -53.76 -16.89 -56.47
CA LYS A 289 -55.11 -17.38 -56.88
C LYS A 289 -56.22 -17.16 -55.84
N HIS A 290 -55.94 -16.64 -54.65
CA HIS A 290 -56.89 -16.63 -53.53
C HIS A 290 -57.33 -15.21 -53.12
N GLY A 291 -58.64 -15.03 -52.99
CA GLY A 291 -59.29 -13.76 -52.63
C GLY A 291 -59.29 -13.42 -51.14
N THR A 292 -58.74 -14.26 -50.27
CA THR A 292 -58.82 -14.11 -48.80
C THR A 292 -57.67 -13.30 -48.23
N ILE A 293 -57.96 -12.41 -47.28
CA ILE A 293 -56.97 -11.60 -46.56
C ILE A 293 -57.22 -11.76 -45.06
N LEU A 294 -56.18 -12.06 -44.30
CA LEU A 294 -56.20 -12.06 -42.84
C LEU A 294 -55.48 -10.81 -42.34
N VAL A 295 -56.10 -10.08 -41.41
CA VAL A 295 -55.47 -8.94 -40.72
C VAL A 295 -55.28 -9.31 -39.26
N THR A 296 -54.04 -9.25 -38.79
CA THR A 296 -53.64 -9.53 -37.42
C THR A 296 -52.58 -8.53 -36.96
N SER A 297 -52.17 -8.59 -35.70
CA SER A 297 -51.21 -7.66 -35.13
C SER A 297 -50.57 -8.25 -33.86
N SER A 298 -49.42 -7.71 -33.44
CA SER A 298 -48.62 -8.23 -32.32
C SER A 298 -49.23 -7.95 -30.95
N THR A 299 -49.98 -6.85 -30.81
CA THR A 299 -50.58 -6.46 -29.53
C THR A 299 -52.06 -6.03 -29.64
N PRO A 300 -52.84 -6.06 -28.55
CA PRO A 300 -54.19 -5.49 -28.53
C PRO A 300 -54.17 -3.99 -28.83
N LYS A 301 -55.26 -3.48 -29.43
CA LYS A 301 -55.47 -2.04 -29.73
C LYS A 301 -54.60 -1.41 -30.83
N GLU A 302 -53.86 -2.19 -31.62
CA GLU A 302 -53.13 -1.70 -32.83
C GLU A 302 -54.04 -1.40 -34.05
N GLY A 303 -55.36 -1.27 -33.87
CA GLY A 303 -56.27 -0.85 -34.94
C GLY A 303 -56.73 -1.94 -35.93
N LYS A 304 -56.42 -3.23 -35.71
CA LYS A 304 -56.83 -4.38 -36.58
C LYS A 304 -58.25 -4.27 -37.15
N SER A 305 -59.25 -4.15 -36.26
CA SER A 305 -60.67 -4.13 -36.61
C SER A 305 -61.05 -2.86 -37.38
N THR A 306 -60.43 -1.73 -37.06
CA THR A 306 -60.60 -0.47 -37.79
C THR A 306 -60.02 -0.58 -39.20
N THR A 307 -58.82 -1.14 -39.32
CA THR A 307 -58.11 -1.29 -40.59
C THR A 307 -58.87 -2.22 -41.52
N ILE A 308 -59.31 -3.39 -41.05
CA ILE A 308 -60.06 -4.34 -41.89
C ILE A 308 -61.43 -3.78 -42.31
N ALA A 309 -62.13 -3.04 -41.45
CA ALA A 309 -63.42 -2.44 -41.78
C ALA A 309 -63.29 -1.39 -42.89
N ASN A 310 -62.35 -0.45 -42.77
CA ASN A 310 -62.12 0.57 -43.80
C ASN A 310 -61.56 -0.03 -45.11
N LEU A 311 -60.69 -1.05 -45.01
CA LEU A 311 -60.23 -1.77 -46.19
C LEU A 311 -61.39 -2.48 -46.90
N ALA A 312 -62.30 -3.11 -46.16
CA ALA A 312 -63.47 -3.77 -46.74
C ALA A 312 -64.41 -2.76 -47.43
N ILE A 313 -64.61 -1.58 -46.84
CA ILE A 313 -65.37 -0.48 -47.44
C ILE A 313 -64.71 -0.02 -48.75
N THR A 314 -63.40 0.24 -48.76
CA THR A 314 -62.71 0.71 -49.97
C THR A 314 -62.67 -0.33 -51.09
N MET A 315 -62.64 -1.64 -50.75
CA MET A 315 -62.80 -2.74 -51.71
C MET A 315 -64.23 -2.76 -52.29
N ALA A 316 -65.25 -2.64 -51.44
CA ALA A 316 -66.66 -2.66 -51.84
C ALA A 316 -67.05 -1.44 -52.71
N GLN A 317 -66.58 -0.25 -52.35
CA GLN A 317 -66.76 0.98 -53.15
C GLN A 317 -66.15 0.90 -54.55
N MET A 318 -65.12 0.06 -54.74
CA MET A 318 -64.51 -0.20 -56.05
C MET A 318 -65.30 -1.24 -56.89
N GLY A 319 -66.44 -1.71 -56.38
CA GLY A 319 -67.28 -2.72 -57.03
C GLY A 319 -66.95 -4.17 -56.68
N SER A 320 -66.00 -4.43 -55.78
CA SER A 320 -65.70 -5.81 -55.36
C SER A 320 -66.76 -6.33 -54.38
N ARG A 321 -67.32 -7.52 -54.64
CA ARG A 321 -68.18 -8.20 -53.66
C ARG A 321 -67.33 -8.65 -52.48
N THR A 322 -67.48 -7.96 -51.35
CA THR A 322 -66.59 -8.08 -50.20
C THR A 322 -67.35 -8.69 -49.01
N LEU A 323 -66.79 -9.74 -48.43
CA LEU A 323 -67.30 -10.36 -47.20
C LEU A 323 -66.30 -10.11 -46.08
N LEU A 324 -66.72 -9.38 -45.06
CA LEU A 324 -65.99 -9.18 -43.82
C LEU A 324 -66.40 -10.27 -42.82
N VAL A 325 -65.43 -10.98 -42.26
CA VAL A 325 -65.69 -12.06 -41.31
C VAL A 325 -65.02 -11.73 -39.99
N ASP A 326 -65.79 -11.54 -38.92
CA ASP A 326 -65.23 -11.34 -37.59
C ASP A 326 -64.76 -12.68 -37.01
N THR A 327 -63.45 -12.87 -36.96
CA THR A 327 -62.82 -14.06 -36.39
C THR A 327 -62.32 -13.86 -34.96
N ASP A 328 -62.49 -12.65 -34.38
CA ASP A 328 -62.20 -12.39 -32.97
C ASP A 328 -63.40 -12.82 -32.11
N LEU A 329 -63.43 -14.09 -31.75
CA LEU A 329 -64.49 -14.66 -30.91
C LEU A 329 -64.45 -14.16 -29.46
N ARG A 330 -63.34 -13.52 -29.04
CA ARG A 330 -63.16 -13.07 -27.64
C ARG A 330 -63.72 -11.67 -27.44
N ARG A 331 -63.46 -10.76 -28.37
CA ARG A 331 -63.96 -9.38 -28.35
C ARG A 331 -64.44 -8.97 -29.75
N PRO A 332 -65.54 -9.58 -30.26
CA PRO A 332 -66.06 -9.25 -31.58
C PRO A 332 -66.53 -7.80 -31.59
N VAL A 333 -66.17 -7.05 -32.63
CA VAL A 333 -66.47 -5.61 -32.74
C VAL A 333 -67.07 -5.22 -34.10
N VAL A 334 -67.03 -6.11 -35.09
CA VAL A 334 -67.55 -5.81 -36.44
C VAL A 334 -69.04 -5.48 -36.41
N HIS A 335 -69.82 -6.23 -35.61
CA HIS A 335 -71.25 -5.97 -35.44
C HIS A 335 -71.53 -4.55 -34.92
N SER A 336 -70.76 -4.06 -33.93
CA SER A 336 -70.90 -2.70 -33.41
C SER A 336 -70.43 -1.65 -34.41
N ILE A 337 -69.34 -1.92 -35.15
CA ILE A 337 -68.80 -1.00 -36.17
C ILE A 337 -69.81 -0.76 -37.30
N PHE A 338 -70.49 -1.80 -37.76
CA PHE A 338 -71.47 -1.72 -38.86
C PHE A 338 -72.93 -1.59 -38.39
N ASN A 339 -73.17 -1.38 -37.09
CA ASN A 339 -74.50 -1.27 -36.49
C ASN A 339 -75.43 -2.47 -36.82
N LEU A 340 -74.89 -3.69 -36.67
CA LEU A 340 -75.57 -4.96 -36.94
C LEU A 340 -75.97 -5.69 -35.65
N LYS A 341 -77.05 -6.46 -35.70
CA LYS A 341 -77.48 -7.33 -34.59
C LYS A 341 -76.48 -8.47 -34.35
N LYS A 342 -76.20 -8.78 -33.08
CA LYS A 342 -75.24 -9.82 -32.63
C LYS A 342 -75.84 -11.23 -32.46
N ASP A 343 -76.98 -11.51 -33.08
CA ASP A 343 -77.81 -12.71 -32.86
C ASP A 343 -77.39 -13.95 -33.67
N LYS A 344 -76.78 -13.76 -34.83
CA LYS A 344 -76.34 -14.80 -35.77
C LYS A 344 -74.95 -14.46 -36.29
N GLY A 345 -73.99 -15.37 -36.16
CA GLY A 345 -72.60 -15.16 -36.61
C GLY A 345 -71.82 -16.46 -36.80
N ILE A 346 -70.51 -16.34 -36.97
CA ILE A 346 -69.63 -17.47 -37.33
C ILE A 346 -69.67 -18.62 -36.32
N THR A 347 -69.81 -18.34 -35.01
CA THR A 347 -69.87 -19.37 -33.97
C THR A 347 -71.06 -20.31 -34.18
N ASN A 348 -72.23 -19.78 -34.57
CA ASN A 348 -73.42 -20.59 -34.82
C ASN A 348 -73.24 -21.51 -36.04
N TYR A 349 -72.58 -21.00 -37.09
CA TYR A 349 -72.27 -21.77 -38.29
C TYR A 349 -71.28 -22.89 -38.01
N LEU A 350 -70.19 -22.61 -37.29
CA LEU A 350 -69.19 -23.61 -36.92
C LEU A 350 -69.75 -24.71 -36.00
N MET A 351 -70.80 -24.40 -35.23
CA MET A 351 -71.54 -25.38 -34.43
C MET A 351 -72.60 -26.17 -35.21
N GLY A 352 -72.76 -25.92 -36.52
CA GLY A 352 -73.77 -26.58 -37.37
C GLY A 352 -75.22 -26.17 -37.07
N LYS A 353 -75.43 -25.04 -36.38
CA LYS A 353 -76.77 -24.57 -35.98
C LYS A 353 -77.47 -23.70 -37.02
N MET A 354 -76.71 -23.15 -37.98
CA MET A 354 -77.19 -22.20 -39.00
C MET A 354 -76.46 -22.43 -40.30
N ASN A 355 -77.10 -22.09 -41.42
CA ASN A 355 -76.49 -22.15 -42.75
C ASN A 355 -75.72 -20.87 -43.10
N LEU A 356 -74.81 -20.94 -44.08
CA LEU A 356 -73.99 -19.78 -44.49
C LEU A 356 -74.84 -18.56 -44.90
N GLN A 357 -75.97 -18.80 -45.57
CA GLN A 357 -76.88 -17.75 -46.03
C GLN A 357 -77.58 -17.02 -44.87
N GLU A 358 -77.67 -17.64 -43.69
CA GLU A 358 -78.38 -17.09 -42.53
C GLU A 358 -77.48 -16.21 -41.65
N ILE A 359 -76.15 -16.38 -41.76
CA ILE A 359 -75.15 -15.64 -40.98
C ILE A 359 -74.59 -14.43 -41.75
N VAL A 360 -74.68 -14.42 -43.09
CA VAL A 360 -74.20 -13.32 -43.93
C VAL A 360 -75.22 -12.17 -43.92
N LYS A 361 -74.82 -11.02 -43.37
CA LYS A 361 -75.67 -9.83 -43.24
C LYS A 361 -75.22 -8.73 -44.20
N PRO A 362 -76.15 -8.06 -44.92
CA PRO A 362 -75.80 -6.88 -45.69
C PRO A 362 -75.45 -5.72 -44.75
N THR A 363 -74.49 -4.88 -45.16
CA THR A 363 -74.18 -3.62 -44.47
C THR A 363 -74.85 -2.44 -45.17
N PHE A 364 -74.73 -1.22 -44.62
CA PHE A 364 -75.17 0.00 -45.29
C PHE A 364 -74.26 0.42 -46.47
N VAL A 365 -73.14 -0.27 -46.69
CA VAL A 365 -72.24 -0.03 -47.83
C VAL A 365 -72.55 -1.06 -48.92
N ASP A 366 -72.83 -0.57 -50.13
CA ASP A 366 -73.08 -1.43 -51.30
C ASP A 366 -71.92 -2.39 -51.55
N ASN A 367 -72.24 -3.63 -51.92
CA ASN A 367 -71.28 -4.73 -52.15
C ASN A 367 -70.48 -5.19 -50.90
N LEU A 368 -70.80 -4.71 -49.70
CA LEU A 368 -70.18 -5.15 -48.45
C LEU A 368 -71.14 -5.94 -47.57
N PHE A 369 -70.72 -7.15 -47.20
CA PHE A 369 -71.43 -8.05 -46.30
C PHE A 369 -70.56 -8.34 -45.08
N ALA A 370 -71.17 -8.62 -43.93
CA ALA A 370 -70.48 -8.97 -42.70
C ALA A 370 -71.07 -10.23 -42.04
N VAL A 371 -70.23 -10.97 -41.31
CA VAL A 371 -70.57 -12.19 -40.54
C VAL A 371 -70.07 -12.07 -39.11
#